data_AF-A0A7V9DMM0-F1
#
_entry.id   AF-A0A7V9DMM0-F1
#
_cell.length_a   1.000
_cell.length_b   1.000
_cell.length_c   1.000
_cell.angle_alpha   90.00
_cell.angle_beta   90.00
_cell.angle_gamma   90.00
#
_symmetry.space_group_name_H-M   'P 1'
#
loop_
_entity.id
_entity.type
_entity.pdbx_description
1 polymer ?
#
loop_
_entity_poly.entity_id
_entity_poly.type
_entity_poly.pdbx_seq_one_letter_code
_entity_poly.pdbx_strand_id
1 'polypeptide(L)' 'TGALRRAIQVRDRRCQHPSGCDVPANRCDCDHIQPRSERGPTSQDNGRLLCPTHNRRDGLTRRRENSGADPPPQPRPPPP' A
#
# COMPACT_ATOMS: atom_id res chain seq x y z
N THR A 1 -10.86 0.88 -14.32
CA THR A 1 -11.11 2.30 -13.94
C THR A 1 -12.24 2.33 -12.94
N GLY A 2 -12.20 3.19 -11.91
CA GLY A 2 -13.26 3.27 -10.89
C GLY A 2 -13.14 4.55 -10.07
N ALA A 3 -14.26 5.03 -9.50
CA ALA A 3 -14.33 6.28 -8.75
C ALA A 3 -13.28 6.38 -7.64
N LEU A 4 -13.02 5.26 -6.94
CA LEU A 4 -11.99 5.16 -5.91
C LEU A 4 -10.58 5.44 -6.46
N ARG A 5 -10.18 4.77 -7.54
CA ARG A 5 -8.85 5.01 -8.16
C ARG A 5 -8.73 6.47 -8.61
N ARG A 6 -9.81 7.06 -9.12
CA ARG A 6 -9.81 8.46 -9.54
C ARG A 6 -9.63 9.41 -8.37
N ALA A 7 -10.32 9.17 -7.25
CA ALA A 7 -10.17 9.95 -6.02
C ALA A 7 -8.71 9.94 -5.53
N ILE A 8 -8.09 8.76 -5.51
CA ILE A 8 -6.68 8.60 -5.12
C ILE A 8 -5.75 9.35 -6.09
N GLN A 9 -5.99 9.28 -7.40
CA GLN A 9 -5.20 10.03 -8.38
C GLN A 9 -5.28 11.55 -8.20
N VAL A 10 -6.46 12.08 -7.89
CA VAL A 10 -6.66 13.50 -7.63
C VAL A 10 -5.96 13.92 -6.34
N ARG A 11 -6.03 13.11 -5.29
CA ARG A 11 -5.36 13.37 -4.01
C ARG A 11 -3.84 13.35 -4.15
N ASP A 12 -3.30 12.28 -4.74
CA ASP A 12 -1.86 12.01 -4.72
C ASP A 12 -1.11 12.83 -5.76
N ARG A 13 -1.70 13.03 -6.96
CA ARG A 13 -1.17 13.77 -8.13
C ARG A 13 0.13 13.21 -8.73
N ARG A 14 1.00 12.62 -7.93
CA ARG A 14 2.28 11.99 -8.30
C ARG A 14 2.54 10.75 -7.46
N CYS A 15 3.63 10.06 -7.75
CA CYS A 15 4.15 8.96 -6.95
C CYS A 15 4.39 9.38 -5.49
N GLN A 16 3.86 8.62 -4.53
CA GLN A 16 3.94 8.90 -3.09
C GLN A 16 5.15 8.28 -2.41
N HIS A 17 6.15 7.84 -3.18
CA HIS A 17 7.38 7.31 -2.60
C HIS A 17 8.12 8.39 -1.80
N PRO A 18 8.68 8.08 -0.60
CA PRO A 18 9.34 9.07 0.27
C PRO A 18 10.49 9.85 -0.36
N SER A 19 11.08 9.36 -1.45
CA SER A 19 12.12 10.08 -2.20
C SER A 19 11.63 11.33 -2.94
N GLY A 20 10.33 11.62 -2.93
CA GLY A 20 9.76 12.80 -3.60
C GLY A 20 9.64 12.64 -5.12
N CYS A 21 9.34 11.44 -5.60
CA CYS A 21 9.28 11.13 -7.04
C CYS A 21 8.15 11.89 -7.78
N ASP A 22 8.50 12.60 -8.86
CA ASP A 22 7.57 13.44 -9.64
C ASP A 22 6.82 12.71 -10.76
N VAL A 23 6.87 11.37 -10.80
CA VAL A 23 6.11 10.61 -11.81
C VAL A 23 4.62 10.90 -11.64
N PRO A 24 3.90 11.34 -12.69
CA PRO A 24 2.51 11.76 -12.58
C PRO A 24 1.58 10.59 -12.27
N ALA A 25 0.48 10.89 -11.58
CA ALA A 25 -0.50 9.90 -11.10
C ALA A 25 -1.06 8.96 -12.18
N ASN A 26 -1.13 9.40 -13.43
CA ASN A 26 -1.59 8.58 -14.55
C ASN A 26 -0.59 7.49 -14.99
N ARG A 27 0.67 7.58 -14.56
CA ARG A 27 1.73 6.59 -14.76
C ARG A 27 2.03 5.77 -13.50
N CYS A 28 1.17 5.87 -12.49
CA CYS A 28 1.31 5.14 -11.24
C CYS A 28 0.28 4.02 -11.13
N ASP A 29 0.68 2.97 -10.41
CA ASP A 29 -0.20 1.95 -9.90
C ASP A 29 -0.78 2.39 -8.56
N CYS A 30 -1.99 1.92 -8.28
CA CYS A 30 -2.71 2.22 -7.05
C CYS A 30 -2.84 0.94 -6.26
N ASP A 31 -2.14 0.87 -5.13
CA ASP A 31 -2.10 -0.31 -4.26
C ASP A 31 -2.48 0.05 -2.84
N HIS A 32 -2.86 -0.97 -2.06
CA HIS A 32 -3.18 -0.78 -0.66
C HIS A 32 -1.92 -0.45 0.18
N ILE A 33 -2.09 0.45 1.16
CA ILE A 33 -1.08 0.76 2.18
C ILE A 33 -1.01 -0.41 3.18
N GLN A 34 -2.15 -0.76 3.77
CA GLN A 34 -2.34 -2.01 4.48
C GLN A 34 -2.83 -3.07 3.51
N PRO A 35 -2.09 -4.17 3.29
CA PRO A 35 -2.47 -5.21 2.35
C PRO A 35 -3.88 -5.75 2.59
N ARG A 36 -4.57 -6.10 1.51
CA ARG A 36 -5.89 -6.74 1.60
C ARG A 36 -5.85 -8.07 2.37
N SER A 37 -4.72 -8.79 2.33
CA SER A 37 -4.48 -10.02 3.11
C SER A 37 -4.49 -9.78 4.62
N GLU A 38 -4.16 -8.57 5.07
CA GLU A 38 -4.16 -8.14 6.48
C GLU A 38 -5.44 -7.38 6.85
N ARG A 39 -6.53 -7.62 6.12
CA ARG A 39 -7.83 -6.95 6.31
C ARG A 39 -7.81 -5.45 6.03
N GLY A 40 -6.84 -4.96 5.25
CA GLY A 40 -6.83 -3.57 4.81
C GLY A 40 -8.09 -3.19 4.03
N PRO A 41 -8.77 -2.07 4.36
CA PRO A 41 -10.01 -1.67 3.70
C PRO A 41 -9.76 -1.22 2.27
N THR A 42 -10.72 -1.44 1.37
CA THR A 42 -10.72 -0.82 0.03
C THR A 42 -11.32 0.57 0.14
N SER A 43 -10.48 1.55 0.51
CA SER A 43 -10.87 2.95 0.69
C SER A 43 -9.83 3.88 0.05
N GLN A 44 -10.19 5.16 -0.11
CA GLN A 44 -9.25 6.15 -0.63
C GLN A 44 -8.07 6.34 0.32
N ASP A 45 -8.31 6.26 1.63
CA ASP A 45 -7.31 6.48 2.67
C ASP A 45 -6.30 5.33 2.76
N ASN A 46 -6.73 4.10 2.42
CA ASN A 46 -5.85 2.95 2.39
C ASN A 46 -5.27 2.66 0.99
N GLY A 47 -5.52 3.50 -0.01
CA GLY A 47 -4.88 3.41 -1.32
C GLY A 47 -3.74 4.41 -1.46
N ARG A 48 -2.69 4.07 -2.19
CA ARG A 48 -1.59 5.00 -2.53
C ARG A 48 -1.08 4.80 -3.96
N LEU A 49 -0.53 5.86 -4.54
CA LEU A 49 0.14 5.80 -5.84
C LEU A 49 1.64 5.52 -5.73
N LEU A 50 2.13 4.54 -6.48
CA LEU A 50 3.56 4.32 -6.72
C LEU A 50 3.83 4.16 -8.22
N CYS A 51 4.92 4.74 -8.72
CA CYS A 51 5.37 4.45 -10.08
C CYS A 51 5.88 3.00 -10.18
N PRO A 52 5.94 2.38 -11.38
CA PRO A 52 6.31 0.97 -11.52
C PRO A 52 7.63 0.61 -10.83
N THR A 53 8.63 1.49 -10.89
CA THR A 53 9.93 1.30 -10.23
C THR A 53 9.81 1.29 -8.71
N HIS A 54 9.12 2.27 -8.13
CA HIS A 54 8.96 2.34 -6.68
C HIS A 54 7.99 1.28 -6.16
N ASN A 55 6.97 0.90 -6.94
CA ASN A 55 6.05 -0.17 -6.57
C ASN A 55 6.76 -1.52 -6.46
N ARG A 56 7.62 -1.83 -7.45
CA ARG A 56 8.46 -3.04 -7.41
C ARG A 56 9.40 -3.04 -6.20
N ARG A 57 10.08 -1.91 -5.94
CA ARG A 57 11.00 -1.78 -4.79
C ARG A 57 10.28 -1.95 -3.46
N ASP A 58 9.13 -1.32 -3.30
CA ASP A 58 8.31 -1.43 -2.11
C ASP A 58 7.83 -2.87 -1.87
N GLY A 59 7.37 -3.55 -2.92
CA GLY A 59 7.01 -4.97 -2.82
C GLY A 59 8.18 -5.87 -2.42
N LEU A 60 9.41 -5.56 -2.87
CA LEU A 60 10.62 -6.27 -2.42
C LEU A 60 10.95 -5.99 -0.96
N THR A 61 10.84 -4.73 -0.51
CA THR A 61 11.04 -4.37 0.91
C THR A 61 10.06 -5.10 1.81
N ARG A 62 8.76 -5.03 1.49
CA ARG A 62 7.69 -5.73 2.24
C ARG A 62 7.91 -7.24 2.31
N ARG A 63 8.35 -7.87 1.20
CA ARG A 63 8.66 -9.31 1.22
C ARG A 63 9.81 -9.64 2.17
N ARG A 64 10.86 -8.81 2.21
CA ARG A 64 11.99 -9.01 3.13
C ARG A 64 11.53 -8.90 4.58
N GLU A 65 10.73 -7.90 4.90
CA GLU A 65 10.15 -7.70 6.23
C GLU A 65 9.30 -8.90 6.65
N ASN A 66 8.44 -9.39 5.76
CA ASN A 66 7.56 -10.53 6.03
C ASN A 66 8.31 -11.88 6.12
N SER A 67 9.47 -12.03 5.47
CA SER A 67 10.28 -13.26 5.55
C SER A 67 11.14 -13.35 6.82
N GLY A 68 11.29 -12.25 7.57
CA GLY A 68 12.13 -12.19 8.77
C GLY A 68 11.37 -12.02 10.10
N ALA A 69 10.04 -11.94 10.06
CA ALA A 69 9.22 -11.75 11.25
C ALA A 69 8.56 -13.06 11.70
N ASP A 70 8.80 -13.47 12.96
CA ASP A 70 7.88 -14.37 13.65
C ASP A 70 6.48 -13.75 13.65
N PRO A 71 5.40 -14.53 13.43
CA PRO A 71 4.05 -13.99 13.53
C PRO A 71 3.86 -13.36 14.92
N PRO A 72 3.25 -12.17 15.02
CA PRO A 72 2.97 -11.58 16.32
C PRO A 72 2.19 -12.59 17.17
N PRO A 73 2.51 -12.76 18.47
CA PRO A 73 1.79 -13.69 19.32
C PRO A 73 0.31 -13.32 19.30
N GLN A 74 -0.53 -14.24 18.82
CA GLN A 74 -1.95 -14.00 18.73
C GLN A 74 -2.51 -13.78 20.14
N PRO A 75 -3.37 -12.76 20.37
CA PRO A 75 -3.95 -12.53 21.68
C PRO A 75 -4.70 -13.79 22.10
N ARG A 76 -4.38 -14.30 23.29
CA ARG A 76 -5.07 -15.45 23.88
C ARG A 76 -6.55 -15.07 24.03
N PRO A 77 -7.51 -15.92 23.64
CA PRO A 77 -8.92 -15.64 23.89
C PRO A 77 -9.14 -15.47 25.40
N PRO A 78 -10.04 -14.56 25.83
CA PRO A 78 -10.37 -14.43 27.24
C PRO A 78 -10.90 -15.76 27.79
N PRO A 79 -10.59 -16.11 29.04
CA PRO A 79 -11.17 -17.30 29.68
C PRO A 79 -12.70 -17.17 29.78
N PRO A 80 -13.44 -18.30 29.79
CA PRO A 80 -14.90 -18.32 29.90
C PRO A 80 -15.43 -17.75 31.22
#